data_AF-A0A846DPD2-F1
#
_entry.id   AF-A0A846DPD2-F1
#
_cell.length_a   1.000
_cell.length_b   1.000
_cell.length_c   1.000
_cell.angle_alpha   90.00
_cell.angle_beta   90.00
_cell.angle_gamma   90.00
#
_symmetry.space_group_name_H-M   'P 1'
#
loop_
_entity.id
_entity.type
_entity.pdbx_description
1 polymer ?
#
loop_
_entity_poly.entity_id
_entity_poly.type
_entity_poly.pdbx_seq_one_letter_code
_entity_poly.pdbx_strand_id
1 'polypeptide(L)' 'MFPSIQLLPGAIAEMFASVSETGILTIADRYGLMAASFDESLNKKERLESVCKVIFELLCRGTASSKLLHHLQI' A
#
# COMPACT_ATOMS: atom_id res chain seq x y z
N MET A 1 12.00 -20.36 17.09
CA MET A 1 11.28 -19.10 17.34
C MET A 1 11.42 -18.28 16.07
N PHE A 2 10.35 -18.11 15.29
CA PHE A 2 10.40 -17.24 14.12
C PHE A 2 10.42 -15.79 14.62
N PRO A 3 11.26 -14.91 14.06
CA PRO A 3 11.25 -13.51 14.46
C PRO A 3 9.87 -12.92 14.17
N SER A 4 9.29 -12.22 15.16
CA SER A 4 8.07 -11.44 14.94
C SER A 4 8.43 -10.29 14.00
N ILE A 5 8.03 -10.42 12.74
CA ILE A 5 8.19 -9.36 11.76
C ILE A 5 7.13 -8.30 12.06
N GLN A 6 7.59 -7.11 12.44
CA GLN A 6 6.75 -5.93 12.69
C GLN A 6 7.07 -4.89 11.63
N LEU A 7 6.08 -4.07 11.31
CA LEU A 7 6.30 -2.90 10.47
C LEU A 7 7.24 -1.92 11.17
N LEU A 8 8.09 -1.25 10.39
CA LEU A 8 8.80 -0.08 10.89
C LEU A 8 7.79 1.03 11.25
N PRO A 9 8.04 1.81 12.30
CA PRO A 9 7.20 2.96 12.63
C PRO A 9 7.05 3.89 11.41
N GLY A 10 5.81 4.21 11.04
CA GLY A 10 5.52 5.08 9.89
C GLY A 10 5.58 4.41 8.51
N ALA A 11 5.94 3.12 8.41
CA ALA A 11 6.11 2.43 7.12
C ALA A 11 4.84 2.48 6.24
N ILE A 12 3.64 2.38 6.82
CA ILE A 12 2.38 2.50 6.07
C ILE A 12 2.19 3.90 5.48
N ALA A 13 2.59 4.96 6.20
CA ALA A 13 2.49 6.33 5.70
C ALA A 13 3.48 6.58 4.56
N GLU A 14 4.69 6.00 4.66
CA GLU A 14 5.71 6.06 3.61
C GLU A 14 5.29 5.26 2.36
N MET A 15 4.76 4.05 2.54
CA MET A 15 4.16 3.26 1.46
C MET A 15 3.02 4.02 0.79
N PHE A 16 2.12 4.63 1.57
CA PHE A 16 1.02 5.42 1.05
C PHE A 16 1.53 6.61 0.24
N ALA A 17 2.49 7.39 0.73
CA ALA A 17 3.05 8.52 0.00
C ALA A 17 3.73 8.08 -1.32
N SER A 18 4.56 7.03 -1.26
CA SER A 18 5.25 6.47 -2.42
C SER A 18 4.28 5.94 -3.48
N VAL A 19 3.24 5.21 -3.05
CA VAL A 19 2.17 4.70 -3.92
C VAL A 19 1.31 5.84 -4.48
N SER A 20 1.01 6.86 -3.66
CA SER A 20 0.30 8.06 -4.09
C SER A 20 1.08 8.88 -5.09
N GLU A 21 2.41 8.76 -5.18
CA GLU A 21 3.22 9.44 -6.20
C GLU A 21 3.37 8.56 -7.45
N THR A 22 3.84 7.32 -7.26
CA THR A 22 4.28 6.41 -8.33
C THR A 22 3.18 5.53 -8.88
N GLY A 23 2.14 5.23 -8.10
CA GLY A 23 1.11 4.25 -8.42
C GLY A 23 1.59 2.79 -8.40
N ILE A 24 2.77 2.51 -7.83
CA ILE A 24 3.41 1.19 -7.86
C ILE A 24 3.66 0.69 -6.44
N LEU A 25 3.35 -0.58 -6.18
CA LEU A 25 3.84 -1.29 -5.00
C LEU A 25 5.16 -1.98 -5.30
N THR A 26 6.17 -1.71 -4.49
CA THR A 26 7.45 -2.43 -4.56
C THR A 26 7.33 -3.80 -3.91
N ILE A 27 8.32 -4.66 -4.15
CA ILE A 27 8.42 -5.96 -3.49
C ILE A 27 8.51 -5.79 -1.96
N ALA A 28 9.25 -4.76 -1.50
CA ALA A 28 9.37 -4.45 -0.08
C ALA A 28 8.01 -4.11 0.54
N ASP A 29 7.19 -3.28 -0.13
CA ASP A 29 5.86 -2.89 0.36
C ASP A 29 4.93 -4.10 0.48
N ARG A 30 4.99 -5.03 -0.47
CA ARG A 30 4.18 -6.27 -0.44
C ARG A 30 4.55 -7.16 0.75
N TYR A 31 5.84 -7.29 1.06
CA TYR A 31 6.29 -8.01 2.26
C TYR A 31 5.98 -7.24 3.55
N GLY A 32 6.00 -5.90 3.52
CA GLY A 32 5.57 -5.05 4.64
C GLY A 32 4.06 -5.17 4.92
N LEU A 33 3.22 -5.21 3.89
CA LEU A 33 1.79 -5.44 4.04
C LEU A 33 1.48 -6.88 4.52
N MET A 34 2.26 -7.85 4.07
CA MET A 34 2.19 -9.22 4.59
C MET A 34 2.54 -9.23 6.08
N ALA A 35 3.63 -8.57 6.48
CA ALA A 35 4.02 -8.39 7.88
C ALA A 35 2.89 -7.80 8.73
N ALA A 36 2.30 -6.69 8.26
CA ALA A 36 1.18 -6.01 8.91
C ALA A 36 -0.04 -6.92 9.11
N SER A 37 -0.28 -7.84 8.15
CA SER A 37 -1.41 -8.77 8.18
C SER A 37 -1.25 -9.86 9.25
N PHE A 38 -0.01 -10.25 9.53
CA PHE A 38 0.34 -11.25 10.54
C PHE A 38 0.75 -10.64 11.88
N ASP A 39 0.77 -9.32 12.02
CA ASP A 39 1.15 -8.65 13.25
C ASP A 39 0.08 -8.83 14.32
N GLU A 40 0.29 -9.79 15.23
CA GLU A 40 -0.66 -10.11 16.29
C GLU A 40 -0.85 -8.98 17.32
N SER A 41 0.07 -8.01 17.37
CA SER A 41 0.01 -6.87 18.28
C SER A 41 -1.01 -5.80 17.87
N LEU A 42 -1.35 -5.74 16.58
CA LEU A 42 -2.36 -4.83 16.04
C LEU A 42 -3.76 -5.41 16.21
N ASN A 43 -4.77 -4.59 16.48
CA ASN A 43 -6.14 -5.09 16.49
C ASN A 43 -6.59 -5.45 15.07
N LYS A 44 -7.53 -6.39 14.94
CA LYS A 44 -8.02 -6.88 13.63
C LYS A 44 -8.47 -5.76 12.69
N LYS A 45 -9.03 -4.68 13.26
CA LYS A 45 -9.44 -3.47 12.54
C LYS A 45 -8.24 -2.65 12.05
N GLU A 46 -7.22 -2.47 12.89
CA GLU A 46 -6.02 -1.69 12.56
C GLU A 46 -5.18 -2.37 11.47
N ARG A 47 -5.09 -3.71 11.51
CA ARG A 47 -4.48 -4.53 10.44
C ARG A 47 -5.17 -4.33 9.10
N LEU A 48 -6.51 -4.38 9.10
CA LEU A 48 -7.29 -4.22 7.88
C LEU A 48 -7.18 -2.78 7.35
N GLU A 49 -7.28 -1.76 8.21
CA GLU A 49 -7.19 -0.36 7.81
C GLU A 49 -5.83 0.00 7.19
N SER A 50 -4.74 -0.51 7.74
CA SER A 50 -3.39 -0.26 7.22
C SER A 50 -3.18 -0.87 5.84
N VAL A 51 -3.66 -2.10 5.61
CA VAL A 51 -3.62 -2.76 4.29
C VAL A 51 -4.58 -2.11 3.30
N CYS A 52 -5.82 -1.82 3.72
CA CYS A 52 -6.84 -1.24 2.85
C CYS A 52 -6.49 0.17 2.38
N LYS A 53 -5.86 1.02 3.20
CA LYS A 53 -5.46 2.38 2.79
C LYS A 53 -4.53 2.39 1.59
N VAL A 54 -3.52 1.54 1.60
CA VAL A 54 -2.52 1.45 0.51
C VAL A 54 -3.14 0.83 -0.75
N ILE A 55 -3.97 -0.21 -0.58
CA ILE A 55 -4.67 -0.86 -1.72
C ILE A 55 -5.71 0.07 -2.34
N PHE A 56 -6.47 0.80 -1.53
CA PHE A 56 -7.49 1.75 -2.01
C PHE A 56 -6.86 2.82 -2.90
N GLU A 57 -5.71 3.36 -2.50
CA GLU A 57 -4.99 4.36 -3.30
C GLU A 57 -4.58 3.83 -4.68
N LEU A 58 -4.08 2.60 -4.77
CA LEU A 58 -3.75 1.96 -6.06
C LEU A 58 -4.99 1.79 -6.95
N LEU A 59 -6.10 1.34 -6.37
CA LEU A 59 -7.34 1.11 -7.11
C LEU A 59 -7.93 2.41 -7.63
N CYS A 60 -7.89 3.49 -6.83
CA CYS A 60 -8.34 4.81 -7.24
C CYS A 60 -7.46 5.43 -8.34
N ARG A 61 -6.16 5.09 -8.43
CA ARG A 61 -5.31 5.49 -9.55
C ARG A 61 -5.60 4.72 -10.85
N GLY A 62 -5.95 3.43 -10.75
CA GLY A 62 -6.35 2.61 -11.89
C GLY A 62 -7.58 3.15 -12.64
N THR A 63 -8.49 3.85 -11.95
CA THR A 63 -9.65 4.52 -12.56
C THR A 63 -9.34 5.96 -13.02
N ALA A 64 -8.29 6.59 -12.50
CA ALA A 64 -7.83 7.91 -12.93
C ALA A 64 -6.94 7.88 -14.19
N SER A 65 -6.26 6.75 -14.46
CA SER A 65 -5.35 6.62 -15.61
C SER A 65 -6.04 6.33 -16.96
N SER A 66 -7.37 6.27 -17.01
CA SER A 66 -8.12 6.18 -18.29
C SER A 66 -8.40 7.56 -18.91
N LYS A 67 -8.01 8.67 -18.27
CA LYS A 67 -8.28 10.04 -18.77
C LYS A 67 -7.07 10.77 -19.38
N LEU A 68 -5.90 10.14 -19.41
CA LEU A 68 -4.67 10.72 -19.99
C LEU A 68 -4.26 10.12 -21.35
N LEU A 69 -5.10 9.27 -21.96
CA LEU A 69 -4.87 8.76 -23.33
C LEU A 69 -5.65 9.50 -24.44
N HIS A 70 -6.37 10.57 -24.11
CA HIS A 70 -7.11 11.36 -25.13
C HIS A 70 -6.42 12.66 -25.58
N HIS A 71 -5.21 12.96 -25.11
CA HIS A 71 -4.52 14.21 -25.48
C HIS A 71 -3.20 14.04 -26.26
N LEU A 72 -2.92 12.83 -26.76
CA LEU A 72 -1.82 12.56 -27.68
C LEU A 72 -2.27 11.56 -28.75
N GLN A 73 -3.12 12.01 -29.67
CA GLN A 73 -3.11 11.51 -31.05
C GLN A 73 -3.14 12.72 -31.98
N ILE A 74 -1.97 12.88 -32.62
CA ILE A 74 -1.66 13.39 -33.96
C ILE A 74 -2.90 13.68 -34.82
#